data_AF-A0A151RN56-F1
#
_entry.id   AF-A0A151RN56-F1
#
_cell.length_a   1.000
_cell.length_b   1.000
_cell.length_c   1.000
_cell.angle_alpha   90.00
_cell.angle_beta   90.00
_cell.angle_gamma   90.00
#
_symmetry.space_group_name_H-M   'P 1'
#
loop_
_entity.id
_entity.type
_entity.pdbx_description
1 polymer ?
#
loop_
_entity_poly.entity_id
_entity_poly.type
_entity_poly.pdbx_seq_one_letter_code
_entity_poly.pdbx_strand_id
1 'polypeptide(L)' 'MFCNGLRSQTKMLLDASAGGSMMMKDSEEAITIIDDLAASDYQAHHDRSQPIKRGILELDTQNEILA' A
#
# COMPACT_ATOMS: atom_id res chain seq x y z
N MET A 1 -4.55 -13.86 19.90
CA MET A 1 -4.46 -12.73 18.97
C MET A 1 -3.54 -13.10 17.82
N PHE A 2 -3.95 -12.88 16.57
CA PHE A 2 -3.24 -13.36 15.38
C PHE A 2 -1.87 -12.68 15.17
N CYS A 3 -1.68 -11.43 15.64
CA CYS A 3 -0.43 -10.70 15.41
C CYS A 3 0.79 -11.23 16.19
N ASN A 4 0.61 -12.12 17.17
CA ASN A 4 1.70 -12.62 18.00
C ASN A 4 2.64 -13.59 17.26
N GLY A 5 2.17 -14.23 16.18
CA GLY A 5 2.97 -15.10 15.33
C GLY A 5 3.53 -14.42 14.07
N LEU A 6 3.24 -13.14 13.87
CA LEU A 6 3.64 -12.41 12.67
C LEU A 6 5.11 -11.98 12.76
N ARG A 7 5.77 -11.95 11.60
CA ARG A 7 7.08 -11.30 11.46
C ARG A 7 6.94 -9.81 11.77
N SER A 8 7.97 -9.21 12.37
CA SER A 8 7.95 -7.79 12.77
C SER A 8 7.57 -6.85 11.61
N GLN A 9 8.06 -7.14 10.40
CA GLN A 9 7.73 -6.36 9.20
C GLN A 9 6.24 -6.42 8.84
N THR A 10 5.65 -7.62 8.86
CA THR A 10 4.22 -7.81 8.58
C THR A 10 3.38 -7.08 9.62
N LYS A 11 3.77 -7.15 10.90
CA LYS A 11 3.09 -6.42 11.96
C LYS A 11 3.14 -4.91 11.74
N MET A 12 4.31 -4.36 11.38
CA MET A 12 4.44 -2.93 11.06
C MET A 12 3.56 -2.49 9.90
N LEU A 13 3.46 -3.29 8.83
CA LEU A 13 2.60 -2.97 7.69
C LEU A 13 1.12 -2.93 8.10
N LEU A 14 0.68 -3.90 8.90
CA LEU A 14 -0.69 -3.91 9.42
C LEU A 14 -0.96 -2.71 10.32
N ASP A 15 -0.03 -2.36 11.22
CA ASP A 15 -0.19 -1.19 12.09
C ASP A 15 -0.24 0.12 11.27
N ALA A 16 0.58 0.23 10.21
CA ALA A 16 0.53 1.37 9.31
C ALA A 16 -0.79 1.46 8.53
N SER A 17 -1.28 0.35 7.97
CA SER A 17 -2.55 0.28 7.26
C SER A 17 -3.76 0.53 8.16
N ALA A 18 -3.68 0.12 9.44
CA ALA A 18 -4.71 0.39 10.43
C ALA A 18 -4.70 1.85 10.96
N GLY A 19 -3.66 2.64 10.64
CA GLY A 19 -3.46 3.98 11.19
C GLY A 19 -3.09 3.99 12.68
N GLY A 20 -2.56 2.87 13.20
CA GLY A 20 -2.34 2.66 14.62
C GLY A 20 -2.20 1.16 14.94
N SER A 21 -2.33 0.78 16.21
CA SER A 21 -2.20 -0.63 16.59
C SER A 21 -3.34 -1.47 15.99
N MET A 22 -3.01 -2.46 15.17
CA MET A 22 -3.96 -3.42 14.58
C MET A 22 -4.76 -4.19 15.65
N MET A 23 -4.21 -4.31 16.86
CA MET A 23 -4.87 -4.97 17.99
C MET A 23 -6.05 -4.17 18.56
N MET A 24 -6.18 -2.89 18.21
CA MET A 24 -7.27 -2.01 18.65
C MET A 24 -8.48 -2.07 17.71
N LYS A 25 -8.33 -2.69 16.55
CA LYS A 25 -9.38 -2.84 15.55
C LYS A 25 -10.28 -4.01 15.91
N ASP A 26 -11.57 -3.87 15.60
CA ASP A 26 -12.47 -5.01 15.64
C ASP A 26 -12.18 -6.00 14.49
N SER A 27 -12.88 -7.13 14.50
CA SER A 27 -12.67 -8.17 13.50
C SER A 27 -13.03 -7.74 12.08
N GLU A 28 -14.06 -6.91 11.90
CA GLU A 28 -14.53 -6.50 10.58
C GLU A 28 -13.56 -5.49 9.96
N GLU A 29 -13.12 -4.52 10.77
CA GLU A 29 -12.09 -3.58 10.38
C GLU A 29 -10.77 -4.29 10.05
N ALA A 30 -10.36 -5.26 10.89
CA ALA A 30 -9.12 -6.00 10.67
C ALA A 30 -9.12 -6.81 9.37
N ILE A 31 -10.26 -7.44 9.03
CA ILE A 31 -10.42 -8.17 7.75
C ILE A 31 -10.27 -7.20 6.57
N THR A 32 -10.98 -6.07 6.62
CA THR A 32 -10.95 -5.07 5.54
C THR A 32 -9.52 -4.54 5.31
N ILE A 33 -8.81 -4.22 6.39
CA ILE A 33 -7.42 -3.73 6.32
C ILE A 33 -6.49 -4.77 5.70
N ILE A 34 -6.67 -6.06 6.03
CA ILE A 34 -5.85 -7.15 5.46
C ILE A 34 -6.15 -7.32 3.97
N ASP A 35 -7.42 -7.27 3.58
CA ASP A 35 -7.84 -7.41 2.19
C ASP A 35 -7.31 -6.24 1.34
N ASP A 36 -7.42 -5.00 1.83
CA ASP A 36 -6.89 -3.81 1.17
C ASP A 36 -5.36 -3.86 1.04
N LEU A 37 -4.66 -4.28 2.11
CA LEU A 37 -3.21 -4.44 2.09
C LEU A 37 -2.77 -5.50 1.07
N ALA A 38 -3.47 -6.63 1.02
CA ALA A 38 -3.20 -7.69 0.05
C ALA A 38 -3.43 -7.17 -1.38
N ALA A 39 -4.55 -6.50 -1.64
CA ALA A 39 -4.87 -5.92 -2.94
C ALA A 39 -3.82 -4.89 -3.39
N SER A 40 -3.36 -4.03 -2.49
CA SER A 40 -2.31 -3.03 -2.77
C SER A 40 -0.95 -3.67 -3.07
N ASP A 41 -0.55 -4.72 -2.35
CA ASP A 41 0.72 -5.42 -2.59
C ASP A 41 0.75 -6.08 -3.98
N TYR A 42 -0.37 -6.69 -4.41
CA TYR A 42 -0.53 -7.21 -5.77
C TYR A 42 -0.41 -6.11 -6.84
N GLN A 43 -0.97 -4.92 -6.61
CA GLN A 43 -0.84 -3.78 -7.53
C GLN A 43 0.60 -3.25 -7.58
N ALA A 44 1.29 -3.13 -6.45
CA ALA A 44 2.69 -2.68 -6.41
C ALA A 44 3.63 -3.65 -7.17
N HIS A 45 3.34 -4.95 -7.13
CA HIS A 45 4.05 -5.95 -7.91
C HIS A 45 3.72 -5.89 -9.41
N HIS A 46 2.48 -5.56 -9.77
CA HIS A 46 2.07 -5.38 -11.17
C HIS A 46 2.66 -4.11 -11.78
N ASP A 47 2.68 -3.00 -11.04
CA ASP A 47 3.21 -1.70 -11.49
C ASP A 47 4.74 -1.71 -11.58
N ARG A 48 5.43 -2.43 -10.68
CA ARG A 48 6.88 -2.66 -10.76
C ARG A 48 7.34 -3.55 -11.91
N SER A 49 6.41 -4.22 -12.62
CA SER A 49 6.76 -4.92 -13.86
C SER A 49 7.10 -3.94 -15.00
N GLN A 50 6.75 -2.66 -14.84
CA GLN A 50 7.33 -1.58 -15.62
C GLN A 50 8.67 -1.21 -14.97
N PRO A 51 9.82 -1.36 -15.66
CA PRO A 51 11.09 -0.91 -15.12
C PRO A 51 11.05 0.62 -14.98
N ILE A 52 10.78 1.10 -13.77
CA ILE A 52 10.95 2.50 -13.41
C ILE A 52 12.44 2.80 -13.55
N LYS A 53 12.81 3.40 -14.68
CA LYS A 53 14.10 4.07 -14.86
C LYS A 53 14.18 5.17 -13.82
N ARG A 54 14.82 4.88 -12.68
CA ARG A 54 15.17 5.89 -11.66
C ARG A 54 16.00 6.97 -12.33
N GLY A 55 15.40 8.12 -12.64
CA GLY A 55 16.14 9.28 -13.13
C GLY A 55 15.37 10.29 -13.98
N ILE A 56 14.13 10.03 -14.38
CA ILE A 56 13.38 10.99 -15.22
C ILE A 56 11.99 11.20 -14.62
N LEU A 57 11.86 12.28 -13.85
CA LEU A 57 10.57 12.95 -13.66
C LEU A 57 10.26 13.62 -15.01
N GLU A 58 9.59 12.90 -15.91
CA GLU A 58 9.03 13.49 -17.12
C GLU A 58 7.80 14.30 -16.67
N LEU A 59 8.01 15.60 -16.46
CA LEU A 59 6.93 16.56 -16.32
C LEU A 59 6.23 16.64 -17.69
N ASP A 60 5.09 15.98 -17.82
CA ASP A 60 4.23 16.15 -18.99
C ASP A 60 3.88 17.64 -19.10
N THR A 61 4.48 18.28 -20.10
CA THR A 61 4.24 19.68 -20.45
C THR A 61 3.46 19.66 -21.76
N GLN A 62 2.20 19.21 -21.72
CA GLN A 62 1.32 19.25 -22.90
C GLN A 62 -0.01 19.95 -22.63
N ASN A 63 0.11 21.28 -22.62
CA ASN A 63 -0.67 22.16 -23.49
C ASN A 63 -2.19 22.31 -23.23
N GLU A 64 -2.54 23.21 -22.30
CA GLU A 64 -3.73 24.05 -22.47
C GLU A 64 -3.32 25.51 -22.76
N ILE A 65 -3.00 25.76 -24.03
CA ILE A 65 -3.41 27.02 -24.66
C ILE A 65 -4.31 26.61 -25.82
N LEU A 66 -5.62 26.75 -25.61
CA LEU A 66 -6.61 26.69 -26.67
C LEU A 66 -7.24 28.09 -26.80
N ALA A 67 -6.87 28.76 -27.89
CA ALA A 67 -7.47 29.94 -28.54
C ALA A 67 -7.58 31.26 -27.73
#